data_AF-A0A0A9X839-F1
#
_entry.id   AF-A0A0A9X839-F1
#
_cell.length_a   1.000
_cell.length_b   1.000
_cell.length_c   1.000
_cell.angle_alpha   90.00
_cell.angle_beta   90.00
_cell.angle_gamma   90.00
#
_symmetry.space_group_name_H-M   'P 1'
#
loop_
_entity.id
_entity.type
_entity.pdbx_description
1 polymer ?
#
loop_
_entity_poly.entity_id
_entity_poly.type
_entity_poly.pdbx_seq_one_letter_code
_entity_poly.pdbx_strand_id
1 'polypeptide(L)'
;MPYPVDTIERIKDAGKLMKRLTIDDEILLLYLLDIKTLLNEVNALCRLYTQVYKIPLLFSHNDCHGRNVIYEPDADTAHGKHQYTLIDFEYTFYNFRGFDLANASLESATRYVDTYPGFEIDYSEQ
;
A
#
# COMPACT_ATOMS: atom_id res chain seq x y z
N MET A 1 -12.67 -10.71 -12.22
CA MET A 1 -12.59 -12.19 -12.25
C MET A 1 -12.29 -12.65 -10.84
N PRO A 2 -13.00 -13.65 -10.28
CA PRO A 2 -12.64 -14.19 -8.98
C PRO A 2 -11.30 -14.94 -9.08
N TYR A 3 -10.46 -14.79 -8.05
CA TYR A 3 -9.20 -15.53 -7.95
C TYR A 3 -9.46 -17.04 -7.86
N PRO A 4 -8.59 -17.89 -8.44
CA PRO A 4 -8.71 -19.34 -8.31
C PRO A 4 -8.76 -19.76 -6.84
N VAL A 5 -9.62 -20.72 -6.50
CA VAL A 5 -9.78 -21.23 -5.12
C VAL A 5 -8.46 -21.68 -4.50
N ASP A 6 -7.55 -22.21 -5.32
CA ASP A 6 -6.18 -22.61 -4.95
C ASP A 6 -5.34 -21.43 -4.41
N THR A 7 -5.52 -20.22 -4.96
CA THR A 7 -4.82 -19.02 -4.48
C THR A 7 -5.25 -18.64 -3.06
N ILE A 8 -6.54 -18.78 -2.73
CA ILE A 8 -7.08 -18.45 -1.40
C ILE A 8 -6.59 -19.46 -0.35
N GLU A 9 -6.52 -20.74 -0.70
CA GLU A 9 -5.98 -21.76 0.22
C GLU A 9 -4.49 -21.55 0.48
N ARG A 10 -3.69 -21.26 -0.54
CA ARG A 10 -2.26 -20.93 -0.39
C ARG A 10 -2.03 -19.73 0.53
N ILE A 11 -2.85 -18.68 0.42
CA ILE A 11 -2.78 -17.50 1.30
C ILE A 11 -3.10 -17.88 2.75
N LYS A 12 -4.10 -18.73 2.99
CA LYS A 12 -4.46 -19.20 4.34
C LYS A 12 -3.36 -20.05 4.97
N ASP A 13 -2.70 -20.90 4.19
CA ASP A 13 -1.62 -21.74 4.67
C ASP A 13 -0.33 -20.94 4.92
N ALA A 14 -0.02 -19.97 4.07
CA ALA A 14 1.05 -19.00 4.31
C ALA A 14 0.79 -18.20 5.61
N GLY A 15 -0.45 -17.74 5.83
CA GLY A 15 -0.83 -17.02 7.06
C GLY A 15 -0.70 -17.86 8.34
N LYS A 16 -0.92 -19.19 8.26
CA LYS A 16 -0.65 -20.10 9.39
C LYS A 16 0.83 -20.32 9.62
N LEU A 17 1.64 -20.36 8.56
CA LEU A 17 3.09 -20.50 8.64
C LEU A 17 3.73 -19.25 9.23
N MET A 18 3.30 -18.07 8.80
CA MET A 18 3.76 -16.77 9.31
C MET A 18 3.53 -16.59 10.81
N LYS A 19 2.42 -17.11 11.35
CA LYS A 19 2.13 -17.07 12.80
C LYS A 19 3.11 -17.90 13.65
N ARG A 20 3.94 -18.73 13.03
CA ARG A 20 4.89 -19.63 13.71
C ARG A 20 6.35 -19.22 13.54
N LEU A 21 6.63 -18.19 12.75
CA LEU A 21 8.01 -17.77 12.47
C LEU A 21 8.48 -16.75 13.49
N THR A 22 9.69 -16.96 13.99
CA THR A 22 10.41 -16.01 14.85
C THR A 22 11.37 -15.17 14.00
N ILE A 23 11.76 -13.99 14.50
CA ILE A 23 12.60 -13.01 13.77
C ILE A 23 13.94 -13.62 13.30
N ASP A 24 14.44 -14.67 13.96
CA ASP A 24 15.70 -15.35 13.61
C ASP A 24 15.63 -16.18 12.30
N ASP A 25 14.44 -16.31 11.70
CA ASP A 25 14.20 -17.04 10.45
C ASP A 25 14.30 -16.15 9.19
N GLU A 26 15.17 -15.14 9.18
CA GLU A 26 15.38 -14.22 8.03
C GLU A 26 15.64 -14.99 6.70
N ILE A 27 16.34 -16.12 6.79
CA ILE A 27 16.61 -17.01 5.66
C ILE A 27 15.31 -17.69 5.17
N LEU A 28 14.40 -18.07 6.07
CA LEU A 28 13.16 -18.73 5.70
C LEU A 28 12.18 -17.76 5.02
N LEU A 29 12.14 -16.50 5.45
CA LEU A 29 11.37 -15.44 4.78
C LEU A 29 11.81 -15.25 3.32
N LEU A 30 13.12 -15.29 3.06
CA LEU A 30 13.66 -15.26 1.69
C LEU A 30 13.31 -16.52 0.89
N TYR A 31 13.25 -17.70 1.52
CA TYR A 31 12.79 -18.95 0.87
C TYR A 31 11.29 -18.94 0.55
N LEU A 32 10.49 -18.22 1.32
CA LEU A 32 9.05 -18.06 1.07
C LEU A 32 8.75 -17.02 -0.02
N LEU A 33 9.70 -16.12 -0.30
CA LEU A 33 9.55 -15.12 -1.35
C LEU A 33 9.87 -15.74 -2.72
N ASP A 34 8.84 -16.26 -3.39
CA ASP A 34 8.98 -16.72 -4.77
C ASP A 34 9.13 -15.52 -5.73
N ILE A 35 10.38 -15.13 -5.98
CA ILE A 35 10.76 -14.02 -6.87
C ILE A 35 10.19 -14.23 -8.28
N LYS A 36 10.11 -15.46 -8.78
CA LYS A 36 9.58 -15.73 -10.13
C LYS A 36 8.09 -15.43 -10.17
N THR A 37 7.36 -15.88 -9.16
CA THR A 37 5.93 -15.58 -9.03
C THR A 37 5.72 -14.08 -8.87
N LEU A 38 6.49 -13.39 -8.01
CA LEU A 38 6.39 -11.94 -7.84
C LEU A 38 6.62 -11.19 -9.17
N LEU A 39 7.63 -11.58 -9.94
CA LEU A 39 7.89 -11.00 -11.26
C LEU A 39 6.72 -11.21 -12.23
N ASN A 40 6.08 -12.38 -12.19
CA ASN A 40 4.91 -12.68 -13.02
C ASN A 40 3.70 -11.80 -12.64
N GLU A 41 3.47 -11.59 -11.34
CA GLU A 41 2.40 -10.72 -10.83
C GLU A 41 2.64 -9.25 -11.21
N VAL A 42 3.88 -8.74 -11.04
CA VAL A 42 4.24 -7.39 -11.48
C VAL A 42 4.00 -7.21 -12.99
N ASN A 43 4.39 -8.19 -13.81
CA ASN A 43 4.12 -8.17 -15.24
C ASN A 43 2.61 -8.18 -15.57
N ALA A 44 1.80 -8.88 -14.77
CA ALA A 44 0.35 -8.89 -14.92
C ALA A 44 -0.26 -7.52 -14.58
N LEU A 45 0.19 -6.88 -13.50
CA LEU A 45 -0.21 -5.51 -13.15
C LEU A 45 0.16 -4.53 -14.27
N CYS A 46 1.39 -4.58 -14.79
CA CYS A 46 1.81 -3.72 -15.90
C CYS A 46 0.88 -3.84 -17.11
N ARG A 47 0.45 -5.06 -17.48
CA ARG A 47 -0.50 -5.28 -18.58
C ARG A 47 -1.87 -4.66 -18.27
N LEU A 48 -2.39 -4.82 -17.06
CA LEU A 48 -3.69 -4.24 -16.67
C LEU A 48 -3.68 -2.70 -16.79
N TYR A 49 -2.66 -2.05 -16.24
CA TYR A 49 -2.58 -0.58 -16.25
C TYR A 49 -2.35 0.00 -17.64
N THR A 50 -1.48 -0.61 -18.44
CA THR A 50 -1.08 -0.06 -19.74
C THR A 50 -2.04 -0.42 -20.89
N GLN A 51 -2.69 -1.59 -20.84
CA GLN A 51 -3.46 -2.10 -21.96
C GLN A 51 -4.98 -2.00 -21.75
N VAL A 52 -5.47 -2.12 -20.50
CA VAL A 52 -6.91 -2.24 -20.23
C VAL A 52 -7.54 -0.90 -19.88
N TYR A 53 -7.02 -0.21 -18.86
CA TYR A 53 -7.75 0.91 -18.26
C TYR A 53 -7.39 2.30 -18.80
N LYS A 54 -6.28 2.45 -19.56
CA LYS A 54 -5.78 3.72 -20.10
C LYS A 54 -5.87 4.88 -19.08
N ILE A 55 -5.42 4.62 -17.85
CA ILE A 55 -5.55 5.56 -16.74
C ILE A 55 -4.62 6.75 -16.99
N PRO A 56 -5.06 8.00 -16.78
CA PRO A 56 -4.19 9.16 -16.94
C PRO A 56 -3.03 9.14 -15.94
N LEU A 57 -1.84 9.47 -16.44
CA LEU A 57 -0.66 9.74 -15.64
C LEU A 57 -0.75 11.17 -15.11
N LEU A 58 -0.65 11.33 -13.80
CA LEU A 58 -0.62 12.62 -13.12
C LEU A 58 0.61 12.71 -12.24
N PHE A 59 0.98 13.92 -11.85
CA PHE A 59 1.94 14.11 -10.76
C PHE A 59 1.33 13.56 -9.47
N SER A 60 1.95 12.53 -8.92
CA SER A 60 1.42 11.76 -7.79
C SER A 60 2.39 11.79 -6.63
N HIS A 61 1.84 11.81 -5.42
CA HIS A 61 2.63 11.80 -4.18
C HIS A 61 3.23 10.41 -3.92
N ASN A 62 2.48 9.37 -4.26
CA ASN A 62 2.73 7.94 -4.07
C ASN A 62 2.83 7.45 -2.62
N ASP A 63 2.72 8.36 -1.65
CA ASP A 63 2.80 8.04 -0.21
C ASP A 63 1.94 9.01 0.62
N CYS A 64 0.68 9.17 0.21
CA CYS A 64 -0.24 10.14 0.81
C CYS A 64 -0.92 9.60 2.08
N HIS A 65 -0.15 9.04 3.01
CA HIS A 65 -0.64 8.56 4.31
C HIS A 65 -0.82 9.71 5.32
N GLY A 66 -1.61 9.50 6.38
CA GLY A 66 -2.01 10.56 7.31
C GLY A 66 -0.86 11.33 7.97
N ARG A 67 0.32 10.71 8.16
CA ARG A 67 1.51 11.40 8.70
C ARG A 67 2.12 12.42 7.75
N ASN A 68 1.82 12.33 6.45
CA ASN A 68 2.27 13.27 5.42
C ASN A 68 1.23 14.38 5.16
N VAL A 69 0.18 14.45 5.98
CA VAL A 69 -0.86 15.49 5.91
C VAL A 69 -0.82 16.33 7.18
N ILE A 70 -0.37 17.58 7.07
CA ILE A 70 -0.41 18.54 8.17
C ILE A 70 -1.76 19.24 8.16
N TYR A 71 -2.41 19.30 9.31
CA TYR A 71 -3.64 20.08 9.52
C TYR A 71 -3.34 21.36 10.31
N GLU A 72 -3.64 22.51 9.70
CA GLU A 72 -3.54 23.85 10.29
C GLU A 72 -4.96 24.44 10.47
N PRO A 73 -5.60 24.26 11.65
CA PRO A 73 -7.00 24.67 11.85
C PRO A 73 -7.21 26.18 11.70
N ASP A 74 -6.21 26.98 12.09
CA ASP A 74 -6.23 28.44 12.05
C ASP A 74 -5.67 29.00 10.73
N ALA A 75 -5.52 28.16 9.71
CA ALA A 75 -5.09 28.63 8.39
C ALA A 75 -6.08 29.67 7.87
N ASP A 76 -5.55 30.81 7.42
CA ASP A 76 -6.31 31.90 6.84
C ASP A 76 -6.82 31.53 5.43
N THR A 77 -7.91 30.75 5.41
CA THR A 77 -8.54 30.26 4.19
C THR A 77 -9.12 31.39 3.35
N ALA A 78 -9.50 32.51 3.97
CA ALA A 78 -10.00 33.70 3.28
C ALA A 78 -8.93 34.35 2.39
N HIS A 79 -7.65 34.17 2.73
CA HIS A 79 -6.51 34.65 1.94
C HIS A 79 -5.80 33.51 1.16
N GLY A 80 -6.50 32.40 0.93
CA GLY A 80 -6.03 31.32 0.06
C GLY A 80 -5.07 30.32 0.71
N LYS A 81 -4.91 30.31 2.04
CA LYS A 81 -4.20 29.22 2.72
C LYS A 81 -5.09 27.97 2.79
N HIS A 82 -4.49 26.80 2.58
CA HIS A 82 -5.18 25.53 2.76
C HIS A 82 -5.01 25.06 4.21
N GLN A 83 -6.09 24.53 4.78
CA GLN A 83 -6.05 23.92 6.12
C GLN A 83 -5.27 22.60 6.14
N TYR A 84 -5.11 21.97 4.98
CA TYR A 84 -4.35 20.73 4.84
C TYR A 84 -3.19 20.95 3.89
N THR A 85 -1.99 20.57 4.32
CA THR A 85 -0.77 20.66 3.52
C THR A 85 -0.13 19.29 3.43
N LEU A 86 0.16 18.83 2.21
CA LEU A 86 0.94 17.62 1.98
C LEU A 86 2.43 17.92 2.12
N ILE A 87 3.16 17.00 2.73
CA ILE A 87 4.62 17.07 2.91
C ILE A 87 5.26 15.76 2.50
N ASP A 88 6.59 15.75 2.42
CA ASP A 88 7.40 14.55 2.21
C ASP A 88 7.19 13.86 0.84
N PHE A 89 7.63 14.55 -0.22
CA PHE A 89 7.47 14.13 -1.62
C PHE A 89 8.60 13.17 -2.08
N GLU A 90 9.18 12.35 -1.21
CA GLU A 90 10.34 11.50 -1.55
C GLU A 90 10.04 10.42 -2.60
N TYR A 91 8.80 9.89 -2.62
CA TYR A 91 8.34 8.91 -3.60
C TYR A 91 7.60 9.53 -4.79
N THR A 92 7.65 10.85 -4.95
CA THR A 92 6.84 11.54 -5.96
C THR A 92 7.35 11.34 -7.38
N PHE A 93 6.46 10.91 -8.27
CA PHE A 93 6.70 10.83 -9.71
C PHE A 93 5.36 10.77 -10.47
N TYR A 94 5.40 10.80 -11.80
CA TYR A 94 4.19 10.64 -12.61
C TYR A 94 3.63 9.22 -12.51
N ASN A 95 2.48 9.07 -11.88
CA ASN A 95 1.83 7.77 -11.67
C ASN A 95 0.35 7.82 -12.06
N PHE A 96 -0.29 6.65 -12.11
CA PHE A 96 -1.71 6.55 -12.34
C PHE A 96 -2.48 7.15 -11.17
N ARG A 97 -3.41 8.08 -11.45
CA ARG A 97 -4.19 8.76 -10.39
C ARG A 97 -4.87 7.83 -9.39
N GLY A 98 -5.24 6.62 -9.83
CA GLY A 98 -5.91 5.64 -8.99
C GLY A 98 -4.99 5.06 -7.91
N PHE A 99 -3.67 5.12 -8.11
CA PHE A 99 -2.69 4.65 -7.16
C PHE A 99 -2.73 5.48 -5.87
N ASP A 100 -2.60 6.81 -5.95
CA ASP A 100 -2.63 7.67 -4.75
C ASP A 100 -3.91 7.50 -3.94
N LEU A 101 -5.07 7.43 -4.62
CA LEU A 101 -6.37 7.24 -3.97
C LEU A 101 -6.45 5.88 -3.28
N ALA A 102 -6.09 4.80 -3.98
CA ALA A 102 -6.13 3.46 -3.42
C ALA A 102 -5.12 3.30 -2.27
N ASN A 103 -3.92 3.86 -2.40
CA ASN A 103 -2.89 3.81 -1.36
C ASN A 103 -3.36 4.55 -0.10
N ALA A 104 -3.88 5.77 -0.23
CA ALA A 104 -4.42 6.51 0.90
C ALA A 104 -5.59 5.78 1.60
N SER A 105 -6.45 5.08 0.84
CA SER A 105 -7.52 4.24 1.41
C SER A 105 -7.01 2.96 2.08
N LEU A 106 -5.89 2.37 1.64
CA LEU A 106 -5.30 1.21 2.32
C LEU A 106 -4.61 1.63 3.62
N GLU A 107 -4.01 2.81 3.63
CA GLU A 107 -3.35 3.37 4.82
C GLU A 107 -4.33 3.64 5.96
N SER A 108 -5.62 3.92 5.68
CA SER A 108 -6.61 4.06 6.76
C SER A 108 -6.86 2.76 7.52
N ALA A 109 -6.58 1.60 6.90
CA ALA A 109 -6.66 0.30 7.57
C ALA A 109 -5.40 -0.03 8.38
N THR A 110 -4.32 0.75 8.27
CA THR A 110 -3.04 0.48 8.93
C THR A 110 -2.82 1.43 10.10
N ARG A 111 -2.54 0.87 11.28
CA ARG A 111 -2.25 1.62 12.51
C ARG A 111 -0.83 1.34 12.95
N TYR A 112 0.00 2.39 13.03
CA TYR A 112 1.35 2.28 13.57
C TYR A 112 1.32 2.22 15.11
N VAL A 113 2.09 1.31 15.69
CA VAL A 113 2.12 1.03 17.14
C VAL A 113 3.54 0.86 17.64
N ASP A 114 3.76 1.07 18.95
CA ASP A 114 5.11 0.97 19.55
C ASP A 114 5.58 -0.46 19.78
N THR A 115 4.69 -1.45 19.63
CA THR A 115 5.00 -2.87 19.82
C THR A 115 5.38 -3.54 18.50
N TYR A 116 6.34 -4.45 18.52
CA TYR A 116 6.69 -5.27 17.34
C TYR A 116 5.44 -5.90 16.69
N PRO A 117 5.26 -5.83 15.35
CA PRO A 117 6.20 -5.40 14.31
C PRO A 117 6.20 -3.88 14.01
N GLY A 118 5.55 -3.06 14.83
CA GLY A 118 5.46 -1.61 14.64
C GLY A 118 4.18 -1.14 13.95
N PHE A 119 3.30 -2.07 13.57
CA PHE A 119 2.02 -1.78 12.92
C PHE A 119 0.99 -2.89 13.17
N GLU A 120 -0.28 -2.52 13.02
CA GLU A 120 -1.45 -3.40 13.00
C GLU A 120 -2.29 -3.07 11.78
N ILE A 121 -2.94 -4.08 11.18
CA ILE A 121 -3.83 -3.90 10.04
C ILE A 121 -5.22 -4.34 10.44
N ASP A 122 -6.20 -3.46 10.27
CA ASP A 122 -7.61 -3.76 10.43
C ASP A 122 -8.20 -4.29 9.12
N TYR A 123 -8.69 -5.53 9.14
CA TYR A 123 -9.31 -6.18 7.99
C TYR A 123 -10.84 -6.10 8.01
N SER A 124 -11.45 -5.44 9.01
CA SER A 124 -12.90 -5.41 9.18
C SER A 124 -13.62 -4.50 8.17
N GLU A 125 -12.89 -3.57 7.54
CA GLU A 125 -13.42 -2.63 6.55
C GLU A 125 -13.13 -3.02 5.08
N GLN A 126 -12.61 -4.23 4.81
CA GLN A 126 -12.30 -4.73 3.45
C GLN A 126 -13.42 -5.55 2.81
#